data_AF-A0A2S5ZCK5-F1
#
_entry.id   AF-A0A2S5ZCK5-F1
#
_cell.length_a   1.000
_cell.length_b   1.000
_cell.length_c   1.000
_cell.angle_alpha   90.00
_cell.angle_beta   90.00
_cell.angle_gamma   90.00
#
_symmetry.space_group_name_H-M   'P 1'
#
loop_
_entity.id
_entity.type
_entity.pdbx_description
1 polymer ?
#
loop_
_entity_poly.entity_id
_entity_poly.type
_entity_poly.pdbx_seq_one_letter_code
_entity_poly.pdbx_strand_id
1 'polypeptide(L)'
;MKAKDFDKKFDEAQGDVVEDLDLSSARRVNQEQKRINVDFPAWVVESLDREAARIGVTRQSIIKVWLVERLQAEAANKPLN
;
A
#
# COMPACT_ATOMS: atom_id res chain seq x y z
N MET A 1 21.71 0.26 -22.41
CA MET A 1 21.36 -0.12 -23.80
C MET A 1 20.36 0.87 -24.40
N LYS A 2 20.02 0.76 -25.70
CA LYS A 2 18.90 1.55 -26.26
C LYS A 2 17.57 0.83 -25.98
N ALA A 3 16.48 1.58 -25.88
CA ALA A 3 15.15 1.04 -25.57
C ALA A 3 14.73 -0.11 -26.50
N LYS A 4 14.96 0.04 -27.82
CA LYS A 4 14.63 -1.01 -28.81
C LYS A 4 15.35 -2.34 -28.57
N ASP A 5 16.57 -2.29 -28.06
CA ASP A 5 17.35 -3.50 -27.77
C ASP A 5 16.88 -4.15 -26.46
N PHE A 6 16.44 -3.34 -25.50
CA PHE A 6 15.84 -3.80 -24.25
C PHE A 6 14.49 -4.49 -24.52
N ASP A 7 13.60 -3.84 -25.28
CA ASP A 7 12.28 -4.37 -25.63
C ASP A 7 12.42 -5.72 -26.35
N LYS A 8 13.33 -5.81 -27.32
CA LYS A 8 13.62 -7.06 -28.02
C LYS A 8 14.11 -8.16 -27.08
N LYS A 9 15.04 -7.85 -26.17
CA LYS A 9 15.59 -8.81 -25.20
C LYS A 9 14.51 -9.31 -24.22
N PHE A 10 13.61 -8.41 -23.80
CA PHE A 10 12.46 -8.72 -22.96
C PHE A 10 11.45 -9.63 -23.68
N ASP A 11 11.01 -9.25 -24.89
CA ASP A 11 10.00 -9.96 -25.67
C ASP A 11 10.49 -11.34 -26.14
N GLU A 12 11.77 -11.46 -26.47
CA GLU A 12 12.39 -12.73 -26.90
C GLU A 12 12.81 -13.62 -25.71
N ALA A 13 12.51 -13.22 -24.47
CA ALA A 13 12.92 -13.89 -23.24
C ALA A 13 14.43 -14.21 -23.19
N GLN A 14 15.25 -13.35 -23.79
CA GLN A 14 16.69 -13.55 -23.93
C GLN A 14 17.42 -13.11 -22.65
N GLY A 15 17.46 -14.00 -21.68
CA GLY A 15 18.18 -13.81 -20.42
C GLY A 15 17.48 -12.84 -19.47
N ASP A 16 18.18 -12.47 -18.40
CA ASP A 16 17.65 -11.55 -17.40
C ASP A 16 17.85 -10.09 -17.86
N VAL A 17 16.74 -9.37 -18.04
CA VAL A 17 16.76 -7.93 -18.39
C VAL A 17 17.06 -7.05 -17.17
N VAL A 18 16.98 -7.61 -15.97
CA VAL A 18 17.23 -6.88 -14.71
C VAL A 18 18.69 -6.43 -14.62
N GLU A 19 19.63 -7.17 -15.23
CA GLU A 19 21.06 -6.80 -15.29
C GLU A 19 21.30 -5.48 -16.05
N ASP A 20 20.38 -5.09 -16.94
CA ASP A 20 20.47 -3.87 -17.72
C ASP A 20 19.80 -2.66 -17.05
N LEU A 21 19.13 -2.85 -15.91
CA LEU A 21 18.44 -1.80 -15.16
C LEU A 21 19.35 -1.13 -14.12
N ASP A 22 19.37 0.20 -14.11
CA ASP A 22 19.95 0.95 -12.98
C ASP A 22 18.97 0.96 -11.80
N LEU A 23 19.22 0.08 -10.84
CA LEU A 23 18.42 -0.07 -9.63
C LEU A 23 18.89 0.81 -8.46
N SER A 24 19.85 1.72 -8.66
CA SER A 24 20.40 2.57 -7.59
C SER A 24 19.34 3.41 -6.86
N SER A 25 18.23 3.73 -7.53
CA SER A 25 17.09 4.48 -6.98
C SER A 25 15.84 3.61 -6.75
N ALA A 26 15.91 2.31 -7.04
CA ALA A 26 14.79 1.40 -6.91
C ALA A 26 14.40 1.27 -5.43
N ARG A 27 13.17 1.64 -5.10
CA ARG A 27 12.63 1.54 -3.74
C ARG A 27 11.22 0.98 -3.75
N ARG A 28 10.88 0.23 -2.70
CA ARG A 28 9.53 -0.28 -2.52
C ARG A 28 8.67 0.81 -1.85
N VAL A 29 7.96 1.58 -2.66
CA VAL A 29 7.24 2.82 -2.27
C VAL A 29 6.15 2.67 -1.19
N ASN A 30 5.84 1.46 -0.73
CA ASN A 30 4.84 1.18 0.30
C ASN A 30 5.37 0.33 1.48
N GLN A 31 6.69 0.18 1.62
CA GLN A 31 7.28 -0.58 2.73
C GLN A 31 7.65 0.29 3.94
N GLU A 32 7.83 1.59 3.75
CA GLU A 32 8.19 2.50 4.82
C GLU A 32 6.99 2.77 5.73
N GLN A 33 7.10 2.35 6.99
CA GLN A 33 6.08 2.63 7.99
C GLN A 33 6.28 4.03 8.55
N LYS A 34 5.26 4.89 8.41
CA LYS A 34 5.23 6.21 9.05
C LYS A 34 4.31 6.18 10.27
N ARG A 35 4.83 6.59 11.44
CA ARG A 35 4.01 6.75 12.65
C ARG A 35 3.25 8.07 12.59
N ILE A 36 1.98 8.02 12.96
CA ILE A 36 1.11 9.19 13.13
C ILE A 36 0.45 9.12 14.50
N ASN A 37 0.25 10.29 15.12
CA ASN A 37 -0.49 10.43 16.38
C ASN A 37 -1.84 11.08 16.07
N VAL A 38 -2.92 10.54 16.62
CA VAL A 38 -4.29 11.02 16.40
C VAL A 38 -5.06 10.88 17.71
N ASP A 39 -5.76 11.94 18.10
CA ASP A 39 -6.66 11.94 19.25
C ASP A 39 -8.09 11.59 18.82
N PHE A 40 -8.78 10.79 19.62
CA PHE A 40 -10.17 10.40 19.41
C PHE A 40 -11.00 10.69 20.65
N PRO A 41 -12.28 11.08 20.51
CA PRO A 41 -13.21 11.12 21.63
C PRO A 41 -13.30 9.75 22.34
N ALA A 42 -13.50 9.75 23.66
CA ALA A 42 -13.55 8.52 24.46
C ALA A 42 -14.56 7.49 23.92
N TRP A 43 -15.76 7.93 23.53
CA TRP A 43 -16.80 7.05 22.99
C TRP A 43 -16.40 6.37 21.67
N VAL A 44 -15.52 6.99 20.87
CA VAL A 44 -14.98 6.38 19.64
C VAL A 44 -14.03 5.25 20.02
N VAL A 45 -13.12 5.51 20.97
CA VAL A 45 -12.15 4.50 21.42
C VAL A 45 -12.87 3.29 22.01
N GLU A 46 -13.88 3.49 22.86
CA GLU A 46 -14.69 2.42 23.43
C GLU A 46 -15.45 1.61 22.36
N SER A 47 -15.92 2.27 21.31
CA SER A 47 -16.59 1.58 20.20
C SER A 47 -15.61 0.77 19.36
N LEU A 48 -14.41 1.31 19.09
CA LEU A 48 -13.34 0.59 18.42
C LEU A 48 -12.87 -0.63 19.22
N ASP A 49 -12.78 -0.52 20.55
CA ASP A 49 -12.39 -1.62 21.42
C ASP A 49 -13.38 -2.77 21.42
N ARG A 50 -14.68 -2.46 21.52
CA ARG A 50 -15.74 -3.46 21.45
C ARG A 50 -15.69 -4.23 20.15
N GLU A 51 -15.47 -3.53 19.04
CA GLU A 51 -15.44 -4.15 17.72
C GLU A 51 -14.15 -4.94 17.49
N ALA A 52 -13.00 -4.43 17.94
CA ALA A 52 -11.74 -5.14 17.91
C ALA A 52 -11.83 -6.45 18.71
N ALA A 53 -12.43 -6.42 19.90
CA ALA A 53 -12.66 -7.60 20.72
C ALA A 53 -13.63 -8.60 20.06
N ARG A 54 -14.71 -8.11 19.43
CA ARG A 54 -15.69 -8.94 18.72
C ARG A 54 -15.05 -9.75 17.58
N ILE A 55 -14.11 -9.15 16.86
CA ILE A 55 -13.42 -9.77 15.72
C ILE A 55 -12.15 -10.53 16.15
N GLY A 56 -11.67 -10.30 17.38
CA GLY A 56 -10.47 -10.95 17.92
C GLY A 56 -9.16 -10.32 17.45
N VAL A 57 -9.15 -9.00 17.24
CA VAL A 57 -7.97 -8.23 16.78
C VAL A 57 -7.65 -7.08 17.74
N THR A 58 -6.48 -6.46 17.55
CA THR A 58 -6.14 -5.25 18.31
C THR A 58 -6.86 -4.01 17.77
N ARG A 59 -7.04 -2.99 18.62
CA ARG A 59 -7.54 -1.67 18.19
C ARG A 59 -6.75 -1.09 17.01
N GLN A 60 -5.42 -1.24 17.01
CA GLN A 60 -4.58 -0.75 15.92
C GLN A 60 -4.83 -1.50 14.61
N SER A 61 -5.06 -2.82 14.68
CA SER A 61 -5.35 -3.64 13.50
C SER A 61 -6.68 -3.24 12.87
N ILE A 62 -7.74 -3.05 13.66
CA ILE A 62 -9.05 -2.67 13.10
C ILE A 62 -9.03 -1.27 12.50
N ILE A 63 -8.33 -0.31 13.12
CA ILE A 63 -8.14 1.03 12.56
C ILE A 63 -7.45 0.96 11.19
N LYS A 64 -6.41 0.13 11.05
CA LYS A 64 -5.68 -0.02 9.79
C LYS A 64 -6.58 -0.57 8.67
N VAL A 65 -7.35 -1.64 8.96
CA VAL A 65 -8.23 -2.27 7.97
C VAL A 65 -9.29 -1.29 7.50
N TRP A 66 -10.03 -0.68 8.43
CA TRP A 66 -11.10 0.26 8.07
C TRP A 66 -10.61 1.50 7.35
N LEU A 67 -9.44 2.02 7.73
CA LEU A 67 -8.85 3.17 7.03
C LEU A 67 -8.53 2.83 5.57
N VAL A 68 -7.94 1.66 5.32
CA VAL A 68 -7.65 1.21 3.94
C VAL A 68 -8.93 1.00 3.15
N GLU A 69 -9.92 0.31 3.72
CA GLU A 69 -11.23 0.09 3.07
C GLU A 69 -11.91 1.41 2.72
N ARG A 70 -11.91 2.37 3.65
CA ARG A 70 -12.50 3.70 3.43
C ARG A 70 -11.77 4.46 2.31
N LEU A 71 -10.44 4.42 2.29
CA LEU A 71 -9.64 5.07 1.24
C LEU A 71 -9.86 4.43 -0.14
N GLN A 72 -9.96 3.10 -0.20
CA GLN A 72 -10.28 2.38 -1.44
C GLN A 72 -11.67 2.73 -1.96
N ALA A 73 -12.67 2.78 -1.07
CA ALA A 73 -14.03 3.20 -1.44
C ALA A 73 -14.06 4.64 -1.96
N GLU A 74 -13.33 5.58 -1.34
CA GLU A 74 -13.22 6.95 -1.86
C GLU A 74 -12.54 7.01 -3.23
N ALA A 75 -11.46 6.25 -3.42
CA ALA A 75 -10.74 6.21 -4.70
C ALA A 75 -11.62 5.63 -5.82
N ALA A 76 -12.42 4.60 -5.53
CA ALA A 76 -13.34 4.00 -6.48
C ALA A 76 -14.52 4.93 -6.86
N ASN A 77 -14.94 5.80 -5.94
CA ASN A 77 -16.04 6.75 -6.16
C ASN A 77 -15.59 8.05 -6.84
N LYS A 78 -14.30 8.25 -7.07
CA LYS A 78 -13.78 9.45 -7.73
C LYS A 78 -13.86 9.26 -9.25
N PRO A 79 -14.54 10.15 -10.00
CA PRO A 79 -14.47 10.10 -11.46
C PRO A 79 -13.02 10.27 -11.90
N LEU A 80 -12.59 9.47 -12.88
CA LEU A 80 -11.31 9.64 -13.54
C LEU A 80 -11.34 11.01 -14.23
N ASN A 81 -10.64 11.99 -13.65
CA ASN A 81 -10.40 13.28 -14.28
C ASN A 81 -9.40 13.13 -15.42
#